data_AF-L8WK12-F1
#
_entry.id   AF-L8WK12-F1
#
_cell.length_a   1.000
_cell.length_b   1.000
_cell.length_c   1.000
_cell.angle_alpha   90.00
_cell.angle_beta   90.00
_cell.angle_gamma   90.00
#
_symmetry.space_group_name_H-M   'P 1'
#
loop_
_entity.id
_entity.type
_entity.pdbx_description
1 polymer ?
#
loop_
_entity_poly.entity_id
_entity_poly.type
_entity_poly.pdbx_seq_one_letter_code
_entity_poly.pdbx_strand_id
1 'polypeptide(L)' 'MFGDPGASITAQFKPKLSAYITREYQATEMLRGEVVTDEIWSQNLDELDNITGWYLMEDRDNGTFAIVLA' A
#
# COMPACT_ATOMS: atom_id res chain seq x y z
N MET A 1 -39.32 20.44 -18.40
CA MET A 1 -39.04 19.12 -17.79
C MET A 1 -38.62 18.24 -18.95
N PHE A 2 -37.39 17.71 -19.04
CA PHE A 2 -36.80 16.69 -18.17
C PHE A 2 -35.28 16.90 -18.06
N GLY A 3 -34.75 16.78 -16.85
CA GLY A 3 -33.32 16.82 -16.59
C GLY A 3 -32.64 15.56 -17.10
N ASP A 4 -31.38 15.74 -17.52
CA ASP A 4 -30.45 14.69 -17.95
C ASP A 4 -30.48 13.52 -16.94
N PRO A 5 -30.66 12.26 -17.36
CA PRO A 5 -30.64 11.12 -16.44
C PRO A 5 -29.27 11.11 -15.79
N GLY A 6 -29.24 11.46 -14.50
CA GLY A 6 -28.02 11.71 -13.75
C GLY A 6 -26.95 10.69 -14.07
N ALA A 7 -25.85 11.16 -14.67
CA ALA A 7 -24.66 10.36 -14.90
C ALA A 7 -24.28 9.73 -13.56
N SER A 8 -24.48 8.41 -13.45
CA SER A 8 -24.06 7.65 -12.29
C SER A 8 -22.54 7.55 -12.34
N ILE A 9 -21.87 8.53 -11.72
CA ILE A 9 -20.43 8.47 -11.49
C ILE A 9 -20.20 7.29 -10.56
N THR A 10 -19.84 6.16 -11.14
CA THR A 10 -19.45 4.96 -10.40
C THR A 10 -17.99 5.14 -10.04
N ALA A 11 -17.72 5.68 -8.85
CA ALA A 11 -16.36 5.74 -8.34
C ALA A 11 -15.87 4.31 -8.07
N GLN A 12 -14.90 3.84 -8.85
CA GLN A 12 -14.21 2.59 -8.56
C GLN A 12 -13.17 2.89 -7.48
N PHE A 13 -13.47 2.48 -6.24
CA PHE A 13 -12.48 2.50 -5.18
C PHE A 13 -11.52 1.33 -5.41
N LYS A 14 -10.30 1.64 -5.82
CA LYS A 14 -9.18 0.69 -5.91
C LYS A 14 -8.27 0.90 -4.71
N PRO A 15 -8.45 0.16 -3.61
CA PRO A 15 -7.60 0.31 -2.46
C PRO A 15 -6.16 -0.07 -2.83
N LYS A 16 -5.24 0.87 -2.65
CA LYS A 16 -3.80 0.64 -2.79
C LYS A 16 -3.25 0.12 -1.45
N LEU A 17 -2.60 -1.03 -1.48
CA LEU A 17 -1.83 -1.56 -0.37
C LEU A 17 -0.38 -1.11 -0.55
N SER A 18 0.19 -0.49 0.47
CA SER A 18 1.59 -0.05 0.49
C SER A 18 2.29 -0.60 1.72
N ALA A 19 3.59 -0.85 1.59
CA ALA A 19 4.45 -1.30 2.68
C ALA A 19 5.62 -0.34 2.85
N TYR A 20 6.00 -0.13 4.12
CA TYR A 20 7.04 0.82 4.53
C TYR A 20 7.92 0.16 5.60
N ILE A 21 9.18 0.57 5.67
CA ILE A 21 10.08 0.20 6.76
C ILE A 21 10.56 1.48 7.42
N THR A 22 10.22 1.63 8.69
CA THR A 22 10.68 2.75 9.51
C THR A 22 11.46 2.24 10.70
N ARG A 23 12.52 2.98 11.07
CA ARG A 23 13.27 2.76 12.32
C ARG A 23 12.66 3.53 13.50
N GLU A 24 11.64 4.34 13.23
CA GLU A 24 11.05 5.28 14.19
C GLU A 24 9.83 4.70 14.90
N TYR A 25 9.48 3.44 14.62
CA TYR A 25 8.37 2.78 15.31
C TYR A 25 8.67 2.58 16.80
N GLN A 26 7.89 3.23 17.66
CA GLN A 26 7.85 3.00 19.10
C GLN A 26 6.60 2.19 19.43
N ALA A 27 6.74 1.05 20.12
CA ALA A 27 5.66 0.09 20.36
C ALA A 27 4.43 0.65 21.10
N THR A 28 4.55 1.81 21.74
CA THR A 28 3.46 2.49 22.45
C THR A 28 2.76 3.57 21.63
N GLU A 29 3.26 3.90 20.43
CA GLU A 29 2.70 4.93 19.57
C GLU A 29 2.03 4.30 18.35
N MET A 30 0.73 4.55 18.20
CA MET A 30 0.12 4.47 16.88
C MET A 30 0.77 5.54 16.00
N LEU A 31 1.22 5.16 14.81
CA LEU A 31 1.59 6.11 13.76
C LEU A 31 0.33 6.89 13.36
N ARG A 32 0.06 7.99 14.07
CA ARG A 32 -1.09 8.88 13.84
C ARG A 32 -0.66 9.99 12.87
N GLY A 33 -0.32 9.60 11.65
CA GLY A 33 0.12 10.54 10.63
C GLY A 33 0.50 9.83 9.34
N GLU A 34 0.75 10.64 8.31
CA GLU A 34 1.40 10.18 7.09
C GLU A 34 2.80 9.67 7.47
N VAL A 35 3.10 8.42 7.10
CA VAL A 35 4.44 7.86 7.28
C VAL A 35 5.37 8.63 6.35
N VAL A 36 6.25 9.49 6.90
CA VAL A 36 7.27 10.21 6.13
C VAL A 36 8.41 9.25 5.82
N THR A 37 8.10 8.18 5.10
CA THR A 37 9.05 7.20 4.62
C THR A 37 8.57 6.72 3.28
N ASP A 38 9.49 6.60 2.33
CA ASP A 38 9.15 6.09 1.01
C ASP A 38 8.59 4.67 1.11
N GLU A 39 7.57 4.37 0.32
CA GLU A 39 7.06 3.01 0.20
C GLU A 39 8.13 2.13 -0.45
N ILE A 40 8.40 0.97 0.16
CA ILE A 40 9.31 -0.03 -0.42
C ILE A 40 8.58 -0.97 -1.39
N TRP A 41 7.26 -0.98 -1.34
CA TRP A 41 6.40 -1.78 -2.20
C TRP A 41 4.97 -1.24 -2.17
N SER A 42 4.28 -1.30 -3.30
CA SER A 42 2.85 -1.04 -3.36
C SER A 42 2.15 -1.71 -4.54
N GLN A 43 0.87 -2.05 -4.36
CA GLN A 43 0.03 -2.67 -5.38
C GLN A 43 -1.45 -2.41 -5.09
N ASN A 44 -2.31 -2.41 -6.12
CA ASN A 44 -3.74 -2.37 -5.89
C ASN A 44 -4.23 -3.72 -5.33
N LEU A 45 -5.12 -3.70 -4.34
CA LEU A 45 -5.65 -4.91 -3.74
C LEU A 45 -6.43 -5.78 -4.74
N ASP A 46 -7.01 -5.20 -5.80
CA ASP A 46 -7.70 -5.96 -6.85
C ASP A 46 -6.76 -6.72 -7.78
N GLU A 47 -5.45 -6.46 -7.70
CA GLU A 47 -4.42 -7.15 -8.46
C GLU A 47 -3.75 -8.28 -7.65
N LEU A 48 -4.12 -8.45 -6.38
CA LEU A 48 -3.59 -9.50 -5.50
C LEU A 48 -4.52 -10.71 -5.46
N ASP A 49 -3.92 -11.90 -5.34
CA ASP A 49 -4.68 -13.10 -5.03
C ASP A 49 -5.32 -13.02 -3.64
N ASN A 50 -6.38 -13.81 -3.44
CA ASN A 50 -7.13 -13.90 -2.18
C ASN A 50 -6.23 -14.17 -0.96
N ILE A 51 -5.11 -14.86 -1.18
CA ILE A 51 -4.07 -15.16 -0.21
C ILE A 51 -2.74 -14.91 -0.91
N THR A 52 -1.94 -14.03 -0.34
CA THR A 52 -0.62 -13.67 -0.85
C THR A 52 0.40 -13.80 0.27
N GLY A 53 1.53 -14.44 -0.05
CA GLY A 53 2.70 -14.51 0.81
C GLY A 53 3.80 -13.64 0.24
N TRP A 54 4.63 -13.07 1.11
CA TRP A 54 5.72 -12.21 0.69
C TRP A 54 7.03 -12.54 1.41
N TYR A 55 8.13 -12.40 0.69
CA TYR A 55 9.47 -12.38 1.26
C TYR A 55 9.93 -10.94 1.48
N LEU A 56 10.39 -10.66 2.69
CA LEU A 56 11.15 -9.45 3.01
C LEU A 56 12.64 -9.76 2.80
N MET A 57 13.27 -9.07 1.85
CA MET A 57 14.69 -9.22 1.54
C MET A 57 15.45 -7.94 1.84
N GLU A 58 16.69 -8.08 2.27
CA GLU A 58 17.65 -6.99 2.43
C GLU A 58 18.77 -7.16 1.40
N ASP A 59 19.00 -6.13 0.61
CA ASP A 59 20.16 -6.02 -0.27
C ASP A 59 21.40 -5.76 0.59
N ARG A 60 22.38 -6.67 0.54
CA ARG A 60 23.60 -6.58 1.35
C ARG A 60 24.54 -5.46 0.91
N ASP A 61 24.43 -5.00 -0.33
CA ASP A 61 25.37 -4.03 -0.90
C ASP A 61 25.01 -2.59 -0.50
N ASN A 62 23.71 -2.29 -0.36
CA ASN A 62 23.22 -0.94 -0.05
C ASN A 62 22.30 -0.87 1.19
N GLY A 63 21.94 -2.00 1.80
CA GLY A 63 21.04 -2.08 2.96
C GLY A 63 19.58 -1.75 2.64
N THR A 64 19.19 -1.79 1.37
CA THR A 64 17.82 -1.51 0.91
C THR A 64 16.95 -2.73 1.11
N PHE A 65 15.70 -2.51 1.54
CA PHE A 65 14.73 -3.58 1.70
C PHE A 65 13.79 -3.67 0.50
N ALA A 66 13.42 -4.89 0.14
CA ALA A 66 12.42 -5.16 -0.88
C ALA A 66 11.41 -6.20 -0.38
N ILE A 67 10.15 -6.02 -0.79
CA ILE A 67 9.09 -7.00 -0.63
C ILE A 67 8.81 -7.61 -2.00
N VAL A 68 8.89 -8.94 -2.09
CA VAL A 68 8.54 -9.70 -3.30
C VAL A 68 7.54 -10.80 -2.98
N LEU A 69 6.81 -11.28 -3.98
CA LEU A 69 5.93 -12.44 -3.82
C LEU A 69 6.73 -13.69 -3.45
N ALA A 70 6.14 -14.50 -2.56
CA ALA A 70 6.71 -15.75 -2.09
C ALA A 70 6.52 -16.91 -3.08
#